data_AF-A0A969TXD1-F1
#
_entry.id   AF-A0A969TXD1-F1
#
_cell.length_a   1.000
_cell.length_b   1.000
_cell.length_c   1.000
_cell.angle_alpha   90.00
_cell.angle_beta   90.00
_cell.angle_gamma   90.00
#
_symmetry.space_group_name_H-M   'P 1'
#
loop_
_entity.id
_entity.type
_entity.pdbx_description
1 polymer ?
#
loop_
_entity_poly.entity_id
_entity_poly.type
_entity_poly.pdbx_seq_one_letter_code
_entity_poly.pdbx_strand_id
1 'polypeptide(L)'
;MSDHSLATIFAPLKTQKTRIIASILLGIVAIGLWVTTFALIYLIIIEIIKPDFSRSYLQQIALTIFFVLLLRWICLGIAGTCSHLAAYYVLHDLRLKIAQKLSELPLGYFSHKQTGAIKQVINEDVDYFEEFIAHVIPETIGSVVTITLTIIIY
;
A
#
# COMPACT_ATOMS: atom_id res chain seq x y z
N MET A 1 -17.41 20.44 -19.31
CA MET A 1 -16.52 21.23 -18.44
C MET A 1 -16.03 20.42 -17.21
N SER A 2 -16.12 19.09 -17.24
CA SER A 2 -15.73 18.15 -16.16
C SER A 2 -14.37 17.49 -16.39
N ASP A 3 -13.92 17.35 -17.64
CA ASP A 3 -12.80 16.46 -17.98
C ASP A 3 -11.41 17.05 -17.67
N HIS A 4 -11.31 18.39 -17.64
CA HIS A 4 -10.06 19.08 -17.26
C HIS A 4 -9.79 19.03 -15.75
N SER A 5 -10.84 18.92 -14.93
CA SER A 5 -10.70 18.93 -13.47
C SER A 5 -10.08 17.62 -12.96
N LEU A 6 -10.51 16.47 -13.50
CA LEU A 6 -9.99 15.16 -13.10
C LEU A 6 -8.53 14.98 -13.53
N ALA A 7 -8.19 15.34 -14.77
CA ALA A 7 -6.81 15.21 -15.29
C ALA A 7 -5.79 16.01 -14.45
N THR A 8 -6.20 17.17 -13.91
CA THR A 8 -5.34 18.03 -13.09
C THR A 8 -5.15 17.46 -11.67
N ILE A 9 -6.16 16.76 -11.14
CA ILE A 9 -6.09 16.07 -9.84
C ILE A 9 -5.23 14.80 -9.92
N PHE A 10 -5.29 14.05 -11.02
CA PHE A 10 -4.47 12.84 -11.22
C PHE A 10 -3.04 13.10 -11.70
N ALA A 11 -2.70 14.34 -12.09
CA ALA A 11 -1.34 14.71 -12.48
C ALA A 11 -0.26 14.37 -11.43
N PRO A 12 -0.43 14.64 -10.12
CA PRO A 12 0.53 14.24 -9.08
C PRO A 12 0.67 12.72 -8.92
N LEU A 13 -0.40 11.94 -9.12
CA LEU A 13 -0.28 10.47 -9.16
C LEU A 13 0.64 10.01 -10.29
N LYS A 14 0.68 10.74 -11.42
CA LYS A 14 1.54 10.44 -12.56
C LYS A 14 3.03 10.58 -12.24
N THR A 15 3.40 11.51 -11.38
CA THR A 15 4.78 11.77 -10.98
C THR A 15 5.33 10.69 -10.05
N GLN A 16 4.48 10.10 -9.20
CA GLN A 16 4.90 9.07 -8.22
C GLN A 16 4.64 7.62 -8.64
N LYS A 17 4.31 7.40 -9.91
CA LYS A 17 4.00 6.07 -10.47
C LYS A 17 5.06 5.02 -10.13
N THR A 18 6.34 5.36 -10.24
CA THR A 18 7.42 4.40 -9.98
C THR A 18 7.41 3.88 -8.54
N ARG A 19 7.10 4.75 -7.56
CA ARG A 19 7.04 4.36 -6.15
C ARG A 19 5.83 3.51 -5.83
N ILE A 20 4.68 3.83 -6.45
CA ILE A 20 3.44 3.05 -6.34
C ILE A 20 3.62 1.68 -7.00
N ILE A 21 4.23 1.62 -8.19
CA ILE A 21 4.51 0.35 -8.86
C ILE A 21 5.51 -0.48 -8.03
N ALA A 22 6.55 0.14 -7.48
CA ALA A 22 7.50 -0.55 -6.63
C ALA A 22 6.85 -1.12 -5.36
N SER A 23 5.97 -0.37 -4.69
CA SER A 23 5.25 -0.86 -3.51
C SER A 23 4.34 -2.04 -3.85
N ILE A 24 3.62 -1.97 -4.97
CA ILE A 24 2.77 -3.07 -5.45
C ILE A 24 3.62 -4.32 -5.76
N LEU A 25 4.72 -4.18 -6.53
CA LEU A 25 5.57 -5.31 -6.89
C LEU A 25 6.20 -5.97 -5.66
N LEU A 26 6.72 -5.17 -4.73
CA LEU A 26 7.24 -5.67 -3.45
C LEU A 26 6.15 -6.35 -2.61
N GLY A 27 4.93 -5.83 -2.64
CA GLY A 27 3.76 -6.45 -2.01
C GLY A 27 3.43 -7.82 -2.60
N ILE A 28 3.44 -7.95 -3.94
CA ILE A 28 3.22 -9.23 -4.64
C ILE A 28 4.29 -10.25 -4.24
N VAL A 29 5.56 -9.85 -4.22
CA VAL A 29 6.68 -10.71 -3.78
C VAL A 29 6.48 -11.15 -2.33
N ALA A 30 6.07 -10.25 -1.43
CA ALA A 30 5.80 -10.59 -0.03
C ALA A 30 4.65 -11.59 0.13
N ILE A 31 3.62 -11.52 -0.73
CA ILE A 31 2.54 -12.53 -0.77
C ILE A 31 3.09 -13.88 -1.23
N GLY A 32 3.93 -13.93 -2.27
CA GLY A 32 4.57 -15.17 -2.71
C GLY A 32 5.44 -15.82 -1.62
N LEU A 33 6.20 -15.02 -0.87
CA LEU A 33 6.98 -15.49 0.27
C LEU A 33 6.10 -16.03 1.41
N TRP A 34 4.91 -15.45 1.60
CA TRP A 34 3.92 -15.94 2.55
C TRP A 34 3.36 -17.31 2.16
N VAL A 35 2.97 -17.49 0.90
CA VAL A 35 2.54 -18.78 0.35
C VAL A 35 3.66 -19.83 0.51
N THR A 36 4.90 -19.45 0.21
CA THR A 36 6.07 -20.32 0.37
C THR A 36 6.24 -20.79 1.81
N THR A 37 5.99 -19.92 2.79
CA THR A 37 6.07 -20.27 4.22
C THR A 37 5.06 -21.37 4.57
N PHE A 38 3.82 -21.30 4.06
CA PHE A 38 2.84 -22.36 4.30
C PHE A 38 3.24 -23.69 3.64
N ALA A 39 3.79 -23.65 2.43
CA ALA A 39 4.31 -24.84 1.78
C ALA A 39 5.46 -25.49 2.60
N LEU A 40 6.37 -24.69 3.16
CA LEU A 40 7.45 -25.19 4.03
C LEU A 40 6.92 -25.78 5.35
N ILE A 41 5.88 -25.19 5.94
CA ILE A 41 5.22 -25.75 7.13
C ILE A 41 4.58 -27.10 6.79
N TYR A 42 3.94 -27.22 5.63
CA TYR A 42 3.40 -28.50 5.16
C TYR A 42 4.50 -29.57 5.03
N LEU A 43 5.69 -29.21 4.52
CA LEU A 43 6.85 -30.12 4.47
C LEU A 43 7.32 -30.58 5.86
N ILE A 44 7.24 -29.72 6.88
CA ILE A 44 7.54 -30.12 8.27
C ILE A 44 6.53 -31.16 8.76
N ILE A 45 5.25 -30.95 8.50
CA ILE A 45 4.18 -31.86 8.95
C ILE A 45 4.37 -33.26 8.34
N ILE A 46 4.59 -33.36 7.02
CA ILE A 46 4.79 -34.66 6.37
C ILE A 46 6.06 -35.35 6.85
N GLU A 47 7.11 -34.61 7.20
CA GLU A 47 8.36 -35.18 7.68
C GLU A 47 8.22 -35.73 9.10
N ILE A 48 7.51 -35.03 9.99
CA ILE A 48 7.30 -35.48 11.37
C ILE A 48 6.44 -36.75 11.43
N ILE A 49 5.52 -36.94 10.47
CA ILE A 49 4.67 -38.14 10.40
C ILE A 49 5.47 -39.38 9.98
N LYS A 50 6.64 -39.21 9.33
CA LYS A 50 7.47 -40.34 8.96
C LYS A 50 8.04 -41.04 10.20
N PRO A 51 8.07 -42.37 10.23
CA PRO A 51 8.62 -43.13 11.35
C PRO A 51 10.13 -42.88 11.55
N ASP A 52 10.85 -42.49 10.50
CA ASP A 52 12.28 -42.21 10.45
C ASP A 52 12.60 -40.73 10.17
N PHE A 53 11.92 -39.81 10.87
CA PHE A 53 12.08 -38.37 10.63
C PHE A 53 13.54 -37.90 10.75
N SER A 54 13.97 -37.04 9.81
CA SER A 54 15.31 -36.48 9.81
C SER A 54 15.37 -35.14 10.55
N ARG A 55 16.02 -35.12 11.72
CA ARG A 55 16.21 -33.89 12.51
C ARG A 55 17.00 -32.82 11.75
N SER A 56 17.99 -33.22 10.94
CA SER A 56 18.80 -32.28 10.15
C SER A 56 17.97 -31.63 9.04
N TYR A 57 17.07 -32.38 8.40
CA TYR A 57 16.17 -31.85 7.39
C TYR A 57 15.16 -30.86 7.99
N LEU A 58 14.58 -31.19 9.16
CA LEU A 58 13.70 -30.27 9.89
C LEU A 58 14.40 -28.96 10.29
N GLN A 59 15.66 -29.03 10.73
CA GLN A 59 16.45 -27.83 11.05
C GLN A 59 16.71 -26.96 9.82
N GLN A 60 16.99 -27.58 8.67
CA GLN A 60 17.16 -26.86 7.41
C GLN A 60 15.87 -26.15 7.00
N ILE A 61 14.72 -26.84 7.02
CA ILE A 61 13.43 -26.21 6.69
C ILE A 61 13.11 -25.08 7.67
N ALA A 62 13.34 -25.27 8.97
CA ALA A 62 13.10 -24.24 9.98
C ALA A 62 13.97 -22.99 9.75
N LEU A 63 15.24 -23.16 9.40
CA LEU A 63 16.12 -22.06 9.01
C LEU A 63 15.64 -21.38 7.73
N THR A 64 15.22 -22.15 6.73
CA THR A 64 14.66 -21.60 5.48
C THR A 64 13.40 -20.75 5.76
N ILE A 65 12.49 -21.23 6.61
CA ILE A 65 11.30 -20.47 7.02
C ILE A 65 11.70 -19.14 7.67
N PHE A 66 12.70 -19.16 8.57
CA PHE A 66 13.19 -17.95 9.22
C PHE A 66 13.67 -16.91 8.19
N PHE A 67 14.50 -17.32 7.22
CA PHE A 67 14.99 -16.40 6.18
C PHE A 67 13.89 -15.91 5.24
N VAL A 68 12.94 -16.78 4.85
CA VAL A 68 11.79 -16.41 4.00
C VAL A 68 10.91 -15.37 4.70
N LEU A 69 10.63 -15.57 5.99
CA LEU A 69 9.86 -14.61 6.78
C LEU A 69 10.61 -13.29 6.94
N LEU A 70 11.91 -13.33 7.24
CA LEU A 70 12.73 -12.13 7.36
C LEU A 70 12.70 -11.30 6.07
N LEU A 71 12.90 -11.97 4.91
CA LEU A 71 12.83 -11.32 3.61
C LEU A 71 11.44 -10.72 3.34
N ARG A 72 10.37 -11.43 3.72
CA ARG A 72 8.99 -10.93 3.58
C ARG A 72 8.79 -9.64 4.38
N TRP A 73 9.23 -9.58 5.63
CA TRP A 73 9.11 -8.38 6.46
C TRP A 73 9.89 -7.20 5.88
N ILE A 74 11.08 -7.44 5.33
CA ILE A 74 11.87 -6.42 4.63
C ILE A 74 11.11 -5.90 3.40
N CYS A 75 10.59 -6.80 2.56
CA CYS A 75 9.81 -6.42 1.37
C CYS A 75 8.58 -5.58 1.75
N LEU A 76 7.82 -5.99 2.78
CA LEU A 76 6.66 -5.25 3.28
C LEU A 76 7.06 -3.88 3.84
N GLY A 77 8.15 -3.79 4.60
CA GLY A 77 8.63 -2.53 5.15
C GLY A 77 9.00 -1.54 4.05
N ILE A 78 9.71 -1.99 3.00
CA ILE A 78 10.05 -1.16 1.85
C ILE A 78 8.79 -0.77 1.07
N ALA A 79 7.88 -1.73 0.82
CA ALA A 79 6.62 -1.48 0.13
C ALA A 79 5.78 -0.41 0.83
N GLY A 80 5.60 -0.55 2.15
CA GLY A 80 4.86 0.42 2.97
C GLY A 80 5.52 1.80 2.93
N THR A 81 6.84 1.86 3.11
CA THR A 81 7.59 3.12 3.04
C THR A 81 7.42 3.80 1.67
N CYS A 82 7.54 3.05 0.58
CA CYS A 82 7.32 3.59 -0.77
C CYS A 82 5.89 4.14 -0.95
N SER A 83 4.88 3.45 -0.39
CA SER A 83 3.49 3.89 -0.42
C SER A 83 3.28 5.19 0.35
N HIS A 84 3.74 5.26 1.60
CA HIS A 84 3.62 6.46 2.43
C HIS A 84 4.34 7.66 1.82
N LEU A 85 5.55 7.46 1.26
CA LEU A 85 6.23 8.55 0.57
C LEU A 85 5.43 9.00 -0.66
N ALA A 86 4.88 8.08 -1.45
CA ALA A 86 4.04 8.45 -2.59
C ALA A 86 2.80 9.25 -2.14
N ALA A 87 2.12 8.82 -1.09
CA ALA A 87 0.98 9.51 -0.50
C ALA A 87 1.36 10.93 -0.04
N TYR A 88 2.47 11.08 0.69
CA TYR A 88 2.94 12.38 1.17
C TYR A 88 3.14 13.40 0.05
N TYR A 89 3.77 12.98 -1.06
CA TYR A 89 3.97 13.88 -2.20
C TYR A 89 2.68 14.25 -2.91
N VAL A 90 1.72 13.31 -3.04
CA VAL A 90 0.41 13.63 -3.64
C VAL A 90 -0.36 14.59 -2.73
N LEU A 91 -0.29 14.40 -1.42
CA LEU A 91 -0.90 15.29 -0.43
C LEU A 91 -0.35 16.70 -0.49
N HIS A 92 0.97 16.82 -0.59
CA HIS A 92 1.63 18.11 -0.72
C HIS A 92 1.14 18.88 -1.95
N ASP A 93 1.03 18.22 -3.10
CA ASP A 93 0.52 18.84 -4.33
C ASP A 93 -0.98 19.21 -4.23
N LEU A 94 -1.77 18.36 -3.56
CA LEU A 94 -3.19 18.63 -3.30
C LEU A 94 -3.36 19.89 -2.43
N ARG A 95 -2.59 20.01 -1.34
CA ARG A 95 -2.61 21.19 -0.44
C ARG A 95 -2.28 22.48 -1.19
N LEU A 96 -1.28 22.45 -2.08
CA LEU A 96 -0.92 23.61 -2.90
C LEU A 96 -2.04 24.03 -3.86
N LYS A 97 -2.69 23.07 -4.53
CA LYS A 97 -3.81 23.36 -5.44
C LYS A 97 -5.02 23.91 -4.71
N ILE A 98 -5.35 23.35 -3.55
CA ILE A 98 -6.43 23.85 -2.71
C ILE A 98 -6.13 25.29 -2.26
N ALA A 99 -4.90 25.57 -1.82
CA ALA A 99 -4.49 26.93 -1.44
C ALA A 99 -4.59 27.93 -2.60
N GLN A 100 -4.16 27.56 -3.81
CA GLN A 100 -4.31 28.38 -5.01
C GLN A 100 -5.78 28.63 -5.34
N LYS A 101 -6.62 27.60 -5.31
CA LYS A 101 -8.05 27.76 -5.61
C LYS A 101 -8.76 28.63 -4.59
N LEU A 102 -8.37 28.57 -3.33
CA LEU A 102 -8.88 29.46 -2.29
C LEU A 102 -8.48 30.92 -2.52
N SER A 103 -7.26 31.17 -3.01
CA SER A 103 -6.78 32.53 -3.31
C SER A 103 -7.54 33.22 -4.46
N GLU A 104 -8.16 32.44 -5.34
CA GLU A 104 -8.94 32.94 -6.48
C GLU A 104 -10.41 33.25 -6.12
N LEU A 105 -10.89 32.88 -4.92
CA LEU A 105 -12.28 33.06 -4.53
C LEU A 105 -12.56 34.49 -4.05
N PRO A 106 -13.71 35.10 -4.42
CA PRO A 106 -14.05 36.45 -3.99
C PRO A 106 -14.24 36.52 -2.47
N LEU A 107 -13.86 37.64 -1.86
CA LEU A 107 -13.94 37.88 -0.41
C LEU A 107 -15.35 37.65 0.17
N GLY A 108 -16.40 37.84 -0.63
CA GLY A 108 -17.79 37.54 -0.24
C GLY A 108 -18.05 36.05 0.07
N TYR A 109 -17.29 35.13 -0.53
CA TYR A 109 -17.35 33.70 -0.22
C TYR A 109 -16.85 33.40 1.21
N PHE A 110 -15.80 34.10 1.64
CA PHE A 110 -15.25 34.00 3.00
C PHE A 110 -16.11 34.74 4.04
N SER A 111 -16.86 35.76 3.63
CA SER A 111 -17.79 36.46 4.53
C SER A 111 -19.06 35.65 4.85
N HIS A 112 -19.46 34.71 3.98
CA HIS A 112 -20.63 33.85 4.17
C HIS A 112 -20.32 32.49 4.80
N LYS A 113 -19.07 32.03 4.78
CA LYS A 113 -18.63 30.79 5.43
C LYS A 113 -17.74 31.07 6.63
N GLN A 114 -17.95 30.35 7.74
CA GLN A 114 -16.99 30.36 8.85
C GLN A 114 -15.62 29.91 8.34
N THR A 115 -14.58 30.72 8.55
CA THR A 115 -13.18 30.40 8.22
C THR A 115 -12.73 29.06 8.81
N GLY A 116 -13.31 28.66 9.96
CA GLY A 116 -13.11 27.35 10.58
C GLY A 116 -13.62 26.18 9.71
N ALA A 117 -14.79 26.31 9.11
CA ALA A 117 -15.36 25.29 8.21
C ALA A 117 -14.51 25.09 6.95
N ILE A 118 -13.89 26.18 6.45
CA ILE A 118 -12.97 26.09 5.30
C ILE A 118 -11.71 25.32 5.69
N LYS A 119 -11.08 25.63 6.84
CA LYS A 119 -9.92 24.88 7.33
C LYS A 119 -10.25 23.40 7.59
N GLN A 120 -11.43 23.14 8.12
CA GLN A 120 -11.87 21.79 8.43
C GLN A 120 -12.04 20.93 7.17
N VAL A 121 -12.72 21.44 6.15
CA VAL A 121 -12.88 20.74 4.87
C VAL A 121 -11.52 20.47 4.20
N ILE A 122 -10.57 21.41 4.26
CA ILE A 122 -9.24 21.20 3.68
C ILE A 122 -8.50 20.07 4.39
N ASN A 123 -8.54 20.02 5.72
CA ASN A 123 -7.86 18.95 6.47
C ASN A 123 -8.57 17.61 6.29
N GLU A 124 -9.90 17.56 6.38
CA GLU A 124 -10.67 16.33 6.21
C GLU A 124 -10.51 15.73 4.81
N ASP A 125 -10.55 16.55 3.76
CA ASP A 125 -10.31 16.08 2.38
C ASP A 125 -8.88 15.56 2.20
N VAL A 126 -7.90 16.26 2.78
CA VAL A 126 -6.48 15.86 2.76
C VAL A 126 -6.26 14.54 3.49
N ASP A 127 -6.81 14.38 4.68
CA ASP A 127 -6.66 13.16 5.48
C ASP A 127 -7.30 11.97 4.75
N TYR A 128 -8.46 12.17 4.11
CA TYR A 128 -9.11 11.16 3.27
C TYR A 128 -8.22 10.73 2.08
N PHE A 129 -7.59 11.68 1.39
CA PHE A 129 -6.69 11.36 0.28
C PHE A 129 -5.40 10.66 0.76
N GLU A 130 -4.92 10.97 1.96
CA GLU A 130 -3.77 10.29 2.56
C GLU A 130 -4.10 8.84 2.81
N GLU A 131 -5.18 8.58 3.52
CA GLU A 131 -5.65 7.22 3.81
C GLU A 131 -5.92 6.44 2.51
N PHE A 132 -6.55 7.09 1.53
CA PHE A 132 -6.84 6.47 0.25
C PHE A 132 -5.58 6.04 -0.51
N ILE A 133 -4.54 6.89 -0.56
CA ILE A 133 -3.33 6.60 -1.33
C ILE A 133 -2.36 5.71 -0.55
N ALA A 134 -2.21 5.94 0.75
CA ALA A 134 -1.24 5.23 1.58
C ALA A 134 -1.68 3.80 1.92
N HIS A 135 -2.99 3.59 2.13
CA HIS A 135 -3.54 2.33 2.63
C HIS A 135 -4.53 1.72 1.64
N VAL A 136 -5.58 2.43 1.23
CA VAL A 136 -6.67 1.82 0.46
C VAL A 136 -6.19 1.28 -0.88
N ILE A 137 -5.41 2.05 -1.66
CA ILE A 137 -4.90 1.58 -2.97
C ILE A 137 -3.97 0.36 -2.80
N PRO A 138 -2.90 0.40 -1.99
CA PRO A 138 -2.03 -0.77 -1.81
C PRO A 138 -2.74 -1.99 -1.23
N GLU A 139 -3.59 -1.81 -0.21
CA GLU A 139 -4.27 -2.91 0.48
C GLU A 139 -5.32 -3.56 -0.42
N THR A 140 -6.06 -2.77 -1.20
CA THR A 140 -7.03 -3.32 -2.16
C THR A 140 -6.33 -4.14 -3.23
N ILE A 141 -5.25 -3.63 -3.81
CA ILE A 141 -4.46 -4.36 -4.83
C ILE A 141 -3.85 -5.62 -4.22
N GLY A 142 -3.25 -5.52 -3.03
CA GLY A 142 -2.69 -6.66 -2.31
C GLY A 142 -3.73 -7.74 -2.00
N SER A 143 -4.94 -7.33 -1.60
CA SER A 143 -6.05 -8.24 -1.31
C SER A 143 -6.53 -8.97 -2.57
N VAL A 144 -6.71 -8.26 -3.69
CA VAL A 144 -7.11 -8.87 -4.97
C VAL A 144 -6.07 -9.86 -5.47
N VAL A 145 -4.78 -9.52 -5.40
CA VAL A 145 -3.68 -10.42 -5.77
C VAL A 145 -3.70 -11.67 -4.88
N THR A 146 -3.87 -11.49 -3.57
CA THR A 146 -3.92 -12.61 -2.62
C THR A 146 -5.06 -13.56 -2.95
N ILE A 147 -6.28 -13.04 -3.15
CA ILE A 147 -7.46 -13.84 -3.52
C ILE A 147 -7.21 -14.60 -4.84
N THR A 148 -6.66 -13.91 -5.84
CA THR A 148 -6.38 -14.52 -7.15
C THR A 148 -5.37 -15.66 -7.04
N LEU A 149 -4.27 -15.46 -6.30
CA LEU A 149 -3.27 -16.51 -6.09
C LEU A 149 -3.85 -17.69 -5.32
N THR A 150 -4.67 -17.46 -4.29
CA THR A 150 -5.34 -18.54 -3.56
C THR A 150 -6.25 -19.36 -4.48
N ILE A 151 -7.04 -18.73 -5.34
CA ILE A 151 -7.90 -19.42 -6.31
C ILE A 151 -7.09 -20.19 -7.37
N ILE A 152 -5.91 -19.71 -7.77
CA ILE A 152 -5.08 -20.42 -8.76
C ILE A 152 -4.42 -21.65 -8.14
N ILE A 153 -4.10 -21.60 -6.84
CA ILE A 153 -3.42 -22.69 -6.13
C ILE A 153 -4.38 -23.80 -5.69
N TYR A 154 -5.65 -23.48 -5.43
CA TYR A 154 -6.70 -24.40 -4.95
C TYR A 154 -7.73 -24.72 -6.03
#